data_AF-A0A4S1ZKZ7-F1
#
_entry.id   AF-A0A4S1ZKZ7-F1
#
_cell.length_a   1.000
_cell.length_b   1.000
_cell.length_c   1.000
_cell.angle_alpha   90.00
_cell.angle_beta   90.00
_cell.angle_gamma   90.00
#
_symmetry.space_group_name_H-M   'P 1'
#
loop_
_entity.id
_entity.type
_entity.pdbx_description
1 polymer ?
#
loop_
_entity_poly.entity_id
_entity_poly.type
_entity_poly.pdbx_seq_one_letter_code
_entity_poly.pdbx_strand_id
1 'polypeptide(L)'
;MTSFSISEEFLRRIFFIGKEGLVRSLDIVLDFKATNKTLILWPFIAQTVDNCYLADNHSKILLVSNDTWKVAVVMSQNLTRGNRYESGFITVDHCIFDSLDKQLKYVISNQSVPFHEVFARTIDRN
;
A
#
# COMPACT_ATOMS: atom_id res chain seq x y z
N MET A 1 1.45 3.23 -2.17
CA MET A 1 1.28 1.94 -2.88
C MET A 1 -0.14 1.41 -2.68
N THR A 2 -0.62 0.50 -3.52
CA THR A 2 -1.93 -0.15 -3.39
C THR A 2 -1.83 -1.65 -3.52
N SER A 3 -2.71 -2.37 -2.84
CA SER A 3 -2.89 -3.82 -3.01
C SER A 3 -4.26 -4.22 -2.49
N PHE A 4 -4.79 -5.36 -2.94
CA PHE A 4 -5.99 -5.90 -2.30
C PHE A 4 -5.70 -6.33 -0.86
N SER A 5 -4.56 -7.00 -0.65
CA SER A 5 -4.08 -7.41 0.67
C SER A 5 -2.56 -7.42 0.75
N ILE A 6 -2.02 -7.51 1.95
CA ILE A 6 -0.57 -7.55 2.22
C ILE A 6 -0.20 -8.78 3.07
N SER A 7 1.05 -9.22 3.01
CA SER A 7 1.61 -10.25 3.89
C SER A 7 2.64 -9.68 4.87
N GLU A 8 2.83 -10.36 5.99
CA GLU A 8 3.87 -10.02 6.96
C GLU A 8 5.27 -10.07 6.34
N GLU A 9 5.55 -11.07 5.48
CA GLU A 9 6.84 -11.17 4.79
C GLU A 9 7.16 -9.91 3.99
N PHE A 10 6.17 -9.36 3.29
CA PHE A 10 6.35 -8.13 2.51
C PHE A 10 6.59 -6.93 3.44
N LEU A 11 5.77 -6.78 4.50
CA LEU A 11 5.94 -5.73 5.51
C LEU A 11 7.33 -5.76 6.15
N ARG A 12 7.83 -6.95 6.50
CA ARG A 12 9.15 -7.12 7.10
C ARG A 12 10.28 -6.63 6.20
N ARG A 13 10.19 -6.88 4.88
CA ARG A 13 11.18 -6.36 3.91
C ARG A 13 11.15 -4.84 3.85
N ILE A 14 9.96 -4.25 3.78
CA ILE A 14 9.80 -2.79 3.78
C ILE A 14 10.32 -2.17 5.08
N PHE A 15 10.05 -2.80 6.23
CA PHE A 15 10.53 -2.33 7.52
C PHE A 15 12.06 -2.18 7.55
N PHE A 16 12.80 -3.17 7.05
CA PHE A 16 14.26 -3.09 6.99
C PHE A 16 14.75 -2.02 6.01
N ILE A 17 14.13 -1.88 4.84
CA ILE A 17 14.43 -0.80 3.89
C ILE A 17 14.20 0.58 4.54
N GLY A 18 13.13 0.73 5.33
CA GLY A 18 12.86 1.94 6.10
C GLY A 18 13.91 2.20 7.19
N LYS A 19 14.35 1.15 7.89
CA LYS A 19 15.43 1.26 8.91
C LYS A 19 16.78 1.67 8.32
N GLU A 20 17.05 1.33 7.07
CA GLU A 20 18.25 1.78 6.34
C GLU A 20 18.18 3.25 5.91
N GLY A 21 17.05 3.94 6.13
CA GLY A 21 16.85 5.34 5.74
C GLY A 21 16.61 5.54 4.24
N LEU A 22 16.35 4.46 3.49
CA LEU A 22 16.13 4.51 2.05
C LEU A 22 14.71 4.97 1.67
N VAL A 23 13.75 4.83 2.58
CA VAL A 23 12.36 5.25 2.39
C VAL A 23 12.04 6.35 3.39
N ARG A 24 11.69 7.54 2.88
CA ARG A 24 11.33 8.71 3.69
C ARG A 24 9.86 8.76 4.07
N SER A 25 9.01 8.20 3.22
CA SER A 25 7.56 8.19 3.41
C SER A 25 6.93 7.00 2.68
N LEU A 26 5.92 6.39 3.28
CA LEU A 26 5.25 5.22 2.78
C LEU A 26 3.77 5.19 3.14
N ASP A 27 2.93 5.43 2.14
CA ASP A 27 1.48 5.27 2.26
C ASP A 27 1.02 3.96 1.59
N ILE A 28 0.01 3.32 2.18
CA ILE A 28 -0.63 2.14 1.61
C ILE A 28 -2.15 2.26 1.58
N VAL A 29 -2.75 1.82 0.47
CA VAL A 29 -4.19 1.62 0.33
C VAL A 29 -4.48 0.13 0.19
N LEU A 30 -5.36 -0.38 1.06
CA LEU A 30 -5.80 -1.77 1.11
C LEU A 30 -7.31 -1.89 0.86
N ASP A 31 -7.77 -3.07 0.49
CA ASP A 31 -9.19 -3.31 0.23
C ASP A 31 -10.01 -3.49 1.52
N PHE A 32 -11.24 -2.98 1.55
CA PHE A 32 -12.18 -3.21 2.66
C PHE A 32 -12.41 -4.70 2.96
N LYS A 33 -12.44 -5.57 1.95
CA LYS A 33 -12.64 -7.01 2.13
C LYS A 33 -11.44 -7.69 2.81
N ALA A 34 -10.28 -7.04 2.82
CA ALA A 34 -9.09 -7.53 3.52
C ALA A 34 -8.99 -7.04 4.97
N THR A 35 -9.95 -6.26 5.48
CA THR A 35 -9.90 -5.62 6.82
C THR A 35 -9.52 -6.58 7.94
N ASN A 36 -10.11 -7.78 8.02
CA ASN A 36 -9.77 -8.75 9.08
C ASN A 36 -8.29 -9.14 9.07
N LYS A 37 -7.73 -9.34 7.88
CA LYS A 37 -6.29 -9.64 7.73
C LYS A 37 -5.44 -8.42 8.07
N THR A 38 -5.88 -7.23 7.67
CA THR A 38 -5.23 -5.96 8.01
C THR A 38 -5.22 -5.72 9.52
N LEU A 39 -6.29 -6.04 10.25
CA LEU A 39 -6.39 -5.94 11.70
C LEU A 39 -5.35 -6.84 12.40
N ILE A 40 -5.24 -8.10 11.96
CA ILE A 40 -4.25 -9.03 12.50
C ILE A 40 -2.82 -8.52 12.27
N LEU A 41 -2.55 -7.93 11.10
CA LEU A 41 -1.24 -7.40 10.74
C LEU A 41 -0.99 -5.97 11.23
N TRP A 42 -1.96 -5.34 11.90
CA TRP A 42 -1.89 -3.93 12.26
C TRP A 42 -0.64 -3.54 13.05
N PRO A 43 -0.18 -4.31 14.06
CA PRO A 43 1.04 -3.97 14.79
C PRO A 43 2.28 -3.86 13.89
N PHE A 44 2.35 -4.64 12.80
CA PHE A 44 3.44 -4.55 11.82
C PHE A 44 3.22 -3.40 10.84
N ILE A 45 1.99 -3.21 10.36
CA ILE A 45 1.64 -2.12 9.44
C ILE A 45 1.97 -0.78 10.10
N ALA A 46 1.48 -0.53 11.31
CA ALA A 46 1.69 0.73 12.05
C ALA A 46 3.16 1.06 12.34
N GLN A 47 4.06 0.08 12.31
CA GLN A 47 5.52 0.29 12.47
C GLN A 47 6.26 0.47 11.15
N THR A 48 5.61 0.18 10.02
CA THR A 48 6.24 0.06 8.70
C THR A 48 5.76 1.14 7.72
N VAL A 49 4.49 1.53 7.80
CA VAL A 49 3.88 2.54 6.91
C VAL A 49 3.48 3.76 7.73
N ASP A 50 3.54 4.94 7.11
CA ASP A 50 3.13 6.18 7.75
C ASP A 50 1.60 6.27 7.79
N ASN A 51 0.95 5.96 6.67
CA ASN A 51 -0.51 5.95 6.60
C ASN A 51 -1.03 4.68 5.92
N CYS A 52 -2.10 4.12 6.50
CA CYS A 52 -2.84 2.99 5.95
C CYS A 52 -4.29 3.41 5.73
N TYR A 53 -4.79 3.23 4.52
CA TYR A 53 -6.15 3.56 4.12
C TYR A 53 -6.89 2.31 3.66
N LEU A 54 -8.20 2.26 3.91
CA LEU A 54 -9.09 1.25 3.35
C LEU A 54 -9.99 1.88 2.29
N ALA A 55 -10.08 1.26 1.12
CA ALA A 55 -10.94 1.66 0.01
C ALA A 55 -11.52 0.41 -0.69
N ASP A 56 -12.47 0.60 -1.59
CA ASP A 56 -12.82 -0.45 -2.58
C ASP A 56 -11.69 -0.48 -3.62
N ASN A 57 -10.71 -1.37 -3.42
CA ASN A 57 -9.43 -1.33 -4.13
C ASN A 57 -8.97 -2.74 -4.52
N HIS A 58 -9.01 -3.03 -5.82
CA HIS A 58 -8.39 -4.22 -6.37
C HIS A 58 -7.08 -3.94 -7.15
N SER A 59 -6.61 -2.69 -7.17
CA SER A 59 -5.36 -2.36 -7.85
C SER A 59 -4.14 -2.89 -7.08
N LYS A 60 -3.05 -3.20 -7.80
CA LYS A 60 -1.75 -3.52 -7.21
C LYS A 60 -0.67 -2.67 -7.87
N ILE A 61 -0.43 -1.52 -7.28
CA ILE A 61 0.42 -0.47 -7.85
C ILE A 61 1.47 -0.06 -6.81
N LEU A 62 2.73 -0.01 -7.24
CA LEU A 62 3.82 0.58 -6.47
C LEU A 62 4.35 1.79 -7.23
N LEU A 63 4.25 2.95 -6.59
CA LEU A 63 4.82 4.21 -7.08
C LEU A 63 6.02 4.54 -6.19
N VAL A 64 7.19 4.72 -6.80
CA VAL A 64 8.42 5.11 -6.12
C VAL A 64 8.93 6.38 -6.78
N SER A 65 9.21 7.41 -5.98
CA SER A 65 9.77 8.65 -6.49
C SER A 65 10.82 9.22 -5.56
N ASN A 66 11.78 9.92 -6.14
CA ASN A 66 12.72 10.79 -5.44
C ASN A 66 12.93 12.06 -6.28
N ASP A 67 13.97 12.84 -5.95
CA ASP A 67 14.26 14.11 -6.64
C ASP A 67 14.64 13.93 -8.12
N THR A 68 15.01 12.71 -8.55
CA THR A 68 15.48 12.41 -9.92
C THR A 68 14.53 11.48 -10.68
N TRP A 69 13.98 10.48 -10.01
CA TRP A 69 13.29 9.35 -10.64
C TRP A 69 11.84 9.28 -10.22
N LYS A 70 10.99 8.91 -11.18
CA LYS A 70 9.61 8.46 -10.97
C LYS A 70 9.46 7.08 -11.59
N VAL A 71 9.12 6.10 -10.78
CA VAL A 71 8.98 4.70 -11.20
C VAL A 71 7.60 4.22 -10.83
N ALA A 72 6.85 3.75 -11.83
CA ALA A 72 5.56 3.12 -11.64
C ALA A 72 5.65 1.63 -11.96
N VAL A 73 5.16 0.82 -11.03
CA VAL A 73 5.08 -0.63 -11.16
C VAL A 73 3.61 -1.03 -11.03
N VAL A 74 3.07 -1.67 -12.05
CA VAL A 74 1.70 -2.19 -12.04
C VAL A 74 1.78 -3.70 -12.13
N MET A 75 1.09 -4.38 -11.21
CA MET A 75 1.17 -5.82 -11.04
C MET A 75 -0.23 -6.43 -11.05
N SER A 76 -0.33 -7.68 -11.50
CA SER A 76 -1.52 -8.52 -11.28
C SER A 76 -1.53 -9.15 -9.89
N GLN A 77 -0.36 -9.36 -9.30
CA GLN A 77 -0.24 -9.95 -7.97
C GLN A 77 -0.35 -8.92 -6.85
N ASN A 78 -0.98 -9.35 -5.75
CA ASN A 78 -0.91 -8.67 -4.46
C ASN A 78 0.51 -8.65 -3.89
N LEU A 79 0.73 -7.74 -2.93
CA LEU A 79 1.94 -7.64 -2.11
C LEU A 79 2.02 -8.78 -1.09
N THR A 80 2.02 -10.00 -1.61
CA THR A 80 2.02 -11.27 -0.90
C THR A 80 2.96 -12.25 -1.60
N ARG A 81 3.31 -13.35 -0.94
CA ARG A 81 4.08 -14.43 -1.58
C ARG A 81 3.24 -15.06 -2.70
N GLY A 82 3.80 -15.09 -3.90
CA GLY A 82 3.16 -15.63 -5.10
C GLY A 82 3.51 -17.08 -5.35
N ASN A 83 2.57 -17.84 -5.91
CA ASN A 83 2.80 -19.16 -6.50
C ASN A 83 2.12 -19.31 -7.88
N ARG A 84 1.75 -18.18 -8.50
CA ARG A 84 1.02 -18.13 -9.77
C ARG A 84 1.84 -17.41 -10.83
N TYR A 85 1.49 -17.65 -12.09
CA TYR A 85 1.97 -16.84 -13.19
C TYR A 85 1.26 -15.49 -13.15
N GLU A 86 2.05 -14.43 -13.05
CA GLU A 86 1.56 -13.07 -12.88
C GLU A 86 2.23 -12.19 -13.93
N SER A 87 1.50 -11.22 -14.42
CA SER A 87 2.01 -10.17 -15.30
C SER A 87 2.26 -8.89 -14.51
N GLY A 88 3.23 -8.11 -14.96
CA GLY A 88 3.46 -6.77 -14.48
C GLY A 88 4.24 -5.97 -15.50
N PHE A 89 4.19 -4.67 -15.37
CA PHE A 89 5.04 -3.77 -16.14
C PHE A 89 5.66 -2.73 -15.22
N ILE A 90 6.85 -2.29 -15.60
CA ILE A 90 7.61 -1.23 -14.93
C ILE A 90 7.83 -0.13 -15.96
N THR A 91 7.56 1.11 -15.57
CA THR A 91 7.83 2.27 -16.40
C THR A 91 8.46 3.40 -15.59
N VAL A 92 9.29 4.17 -16.28
CA VAL A 92 9.84 5.45 -15.81
C VAL A 92 9.20 6.64 -16.53
N ASP A 93 8.10 6.42 -17.25
CA ASP A 93 7.35 7.48 -17.91
C ASP A 93 6.64 8.35 -16.87
N HIS A 94 6.97 9.65 -16.88
CA HIS A 94 6.46 10.61 -15.92
C HIS A 94 4.95 10.84 -16.08
N CYS A 95 4.42 10.81 -17.29
CA CYS A 95 2.99 11.01 -17.54
C CYS A 95 2.16 9.85 -16.98
N ILE A 96 2.65 8.62 -17.14
CA ILE A 96 2.00 7.43 -16.57
C ILE A 96 2.06 7.49 -15.05
N PHE A 97 3.24 7.79 -14.48
CA PHE A 97 3.40 7.92 -13.04
C PHE A 97 2.44 8.96 -12.46
N ASP A 98 2.44 10.18 -13.02
CA ASP A 98 1.64 11.30 -12.50
C ASP A 98 0.13 11.04 -12.62
N SER A 99 -0.29 10.33 -13.67
CA SER A 99 -1.68 9.88 -13.82
C SER A 99 -2.08 8.89 -12.72
N LEU A 100 -1.25 7.88 -12.45
CA LEU A 100 -1.49 6.89 -11.40
C LEU A 100 -1.45 7.52 -10.00
N ASP A 101 -0.49 8.41 -9.74
CA ASP A 101 -0.37 9.13 -8.48
C ASP A 101 -1.59 10.02 -8.22
N LYS A 102 -2.07 10.73 -9.25
CA LYS A 102 -3.29 11.55 -9.14
C LYS A 102 -4.52 10.70 -8.82
N GLN A 103 -4.67 9.55 -9.47
CA GLN A 103 -5.77 8.61 -9.17
C GLN A 103 -5.68 8.07 -7.75
N LEU A 104 -4.48 7.70 -7.30
CA LEU A 104 -4.25 7.22 -5.94
C LEU A 104 -4.59 8.28 -4.88
N LYS A 105 -4.11 9.51 -5.08
CA LYS A 105 -4.44 10.66 -4.21
C LYS A 105 -5.93 10.94 -4.16
N TYR A 106 -6.63 10.80 -5.28
CA TYR A 106 -8.08 10.91 -5.33
C TYR A 106 -8.77 9.85 -4.47
N VAL A 107 -8.36 8.58 -4.59
CA VAL A 107 -8.89 7.49 -3.75
C VAL A 107 -8.65 7.76 -2.28
N ILE A 108 -7.43 8.12 -1.90
CA ILE A 108 -7.06 8.44 -0.51
C ILE A 108 -7.95 9.57 0.03
N SER A 109 -8.11 10.65 -0.72
CA SER A 109 -8.78 11.86 -0.23
C SER A 109 -10.32 11.77 -0.24
N ASN A 110 -10.91 10.95 -1.13
CA ASN A 110 -12.35 11.00 -1.38
C ASN A 110 -13.08 9.65 -1.21
N GLN A 111 -12.37 8.53 -1.27
CA GLN A 111 -12.97 7.19 -1.36
C GLN A 111 -12.32 6.19 -0.39
N SER A 112 -11.64 6.69 0.64
CA SER A 112 -10.98 5.86 1.62
C SER A 112 -11.27 6.29 3.05
N VAL A 113 -11.03 5.39 4.00
CA VAL A 113 -11.07 5.66 5.43
C VAL A 113 -9.70 5.34 6.03
N PRO A 114 -9.11 6.22 6.86
CA PRO A 114 -7.88 5.89 7.58
C PRO A 114 -8.07 4.68 8.49
N PHE A 115 -7.19 3.69 8.40
CA PHE A 115 -7.35 2.43 9.12
C PHE A 115 -7.33 2.60 10.65
N HIS A 116 -6.54 3.55 11.16
CA HIS A 116 -6.44 3.80 12.59
C HIS A 116 -7.80 4.20 13.21
N GLU A 117 -8.66 4.91 12.46
CA GLU A 117 -10.01 5.25 12.91
C GLU A 117 -10.93 4.01 12.98
N VAL A 118 -10.77 3.09 12.04
CA VAL A 118 -11.51 1.81 12.02
C VAL A 118 -11.06 0.91 13.16
N PHE A 119 -9.76 0.88 13.44
CA PHE A 119 -9.17 0.10 14.53
C PHE A 119 -9.67 0.58 15.90
N ALA A 120 -9.64 1.90 16.15
CA ALA A 120 -10.13 2.48 17.41
C ALA A 120 -11.58 2.08 17.71
N ARG A 121 -12.48 2.20 16.72
CA ARG A 121 -13.89 1.80 16.85
C ARG A 121 -14.10 0.31 17.14
N THR A 122 -13.16 -0.54 16.74
CA THR A 122 -13.23 -1.99 16.97
C THR A 122 -12.79 -2.36 18.38
N ILE A 123 -11.85 -1.63 18.95
CA ILE A 123 -11.42 -1.80 20.35
C ILE A 123 -12.51 -1.29 21.30
N ASP A 124 -13.10 -0.13 21.04
CA ASP A 124 -14.12 0.47 21.92
C ASP A 124 -15.43 -0.34 22.01
N ARG A 125 -15.60 -1.36 21.17
CA ARG A 125 -16.77 -2.25 21.14
C ARG A 125 -16.58 -3.58 21.90
N ASN A 126 -15.38 -3.87 22.40
CA ASN A 126 -15.06 -5.07 23.18
C ASN A 126 -14.68 -4.71 24.61
#